data_AF-A0A7X7P0U3-F1
#
_entry.id   AF-A0A7X7P0U3-F1
#
_cell.length_a   1.000
_cell.length_b   1.000
_cell.length_c   1.000
_cell.angle_alpha   90.00
_cell.angle_beta   90.00
_cell.angle_gamma   90.00
#
_symmetry.space_group_name_H-M   'P 1'
#
loop_
_entity.id
_entity.type
_entity.pdbx_description
1 polymer ?
#
loop_
_entity_poly.entity_id
_entity_poly.type
_entity_poly.pdbx_seq_one_letter_code
_entity_poly.pdbx_strand_id
1 'polypeptide(L)'
;MIDLRYHIASLIAVFLSLGLGILIGSTIVGNDIMVDQQQKMIDSLEEQFYILREKEASLIAENEYKSKILGNYENYSQSLLPYLVKDRLVDYKLAIVVSGDSEIPAGMINALSIAGAQVVSKTIVLSNLGLDDSELRNRVKWYYGMGEEATVDEMKQQIAASVAAIITNNGSPELIRFLQ
;
A
#
# COMPACT_ATOMS: atom_id res chain seq x y z
N MET A 1 -87.11 -9.53 -9.68
CA MET A 1 -86.85 -8.12 -10.01
C MET A 1 -85.47 -7.79 -9.48
N ILE A 2 -84.46 -7.72 -10.35
CA ILE A 2 -83.21 -7.05 -9.97
C ILE A 2 -83.59 -5.57 -9.87
N ASP A 3 -83.63 -5.05 -8.63
CA ASP A 3 -84.15 -3.73 -8.35
C ASP A 3 -83.32 -2.66 -9.07
N LEU A 4 -84.00 -1.74 -9.75
CA LEU A 4 -83.44 -0.53 -10.39
C LEU A 4 -82.42 0.20 -9.49
N ARG A 5 -82.61 0.10 -8.17
CA ARG A 5 -81.70 0.64 -7.13
C ARG A 5 -80.28 0.07 -7.23
N TYR A 6 -80.11 -1.21 -7.53
CA TYR A 6 -78.78 -1.83 -7.69
C TYR A 6 -78.07 -1.37 -8.97
N HIS A 7 -78.80 -1.15 -10.06
CA HIS A 7 -78.23 -0.61 -11.30
C HIS A 7 -77.81 0.86 -11.14
N ILE A 8 -78.59 1.65 -10.40
CA ILE A 8 -78.20 3.04 -10.09
C ILE A 8 -76.97 3.05 -9.16
N ALA A 9 -76.93 2.17 -8.14
CA ALA A 9 -75.78 2.07 -7.25
C ALA A 9 -74.49 1.66 -7.98
N SER A 10 -74.55 0.70 -8.92
CA SER A 10 -73.37 0.31 -9.70
C SER A 10 -72.91 1.41 -10.65
N LEU A 11 -73.83 2.15 -11.27
CA LEU A 11 -73.50 3.28 -12.13
C LEU A 11 -72.77 4.38 -11.34
N ILE A 12 -73.28 4.74 -10.15
CA ILE A 12 -72.64 5.71 -9.26
C ILE A 12 -71.25 5.24 -8.84
N ALA A 13 -71.09 3.95 -8.51
CA ALA A 13 -69.79 3.39 -8.15
C ALA A 13 -68.78 3.47 -9.29
N VAL A 14 -69.19 3.19 -10.53
CA VAL A 14 -68.32 3.32 -11.72
C VAL A 14 -67.95 4.78 -11.96
N PHE A 15 -68.90 5.71 -11.86
CA PHE A 15 -68.63 7.14 -12.02
C PHE A 15 -67.71 7.71 -10.92
N LEU A 16 -67.88 7.27 -9.66
CA LEU A 16 -66.98 7.65 -8.57
C LEU A 16 -65.59 7.10 -8.77
N SER A 17 -65.47 5.84 -9.18
CA SER A 17 -64.18 5.21 -9.49
C SER A 17 -63.46 5.95 -10.62
N LEU A 18 -64.19 6.31 -11.69
CA LEU A 18 -63.65 7.07 -12.81
C LEU A 18 -63.22 8.49 -12.38
N GLY A 19 -64.06 9.20 -11.63
CA GLY A 19 -63.76 10.53 -11.13
C GLY A 19 -62.56 10.55 -10.18
N LEU A 20 -62.48 9.58 -9.28
CA LEU A 20 -61.35 9.40 -8.36
C LEU A 20 -60.07 9.03 -9.14
N GLY A 21 -60.18 8.14 -10.14
CA GLY A 21 -59.07 7.76 -11.01
C GLY A 21 -58.50 8.94 -11.80
N ILE A 22 -59.37 9.80 -12.33
CA ILE A 22 -58.95 11.03 -13.04
C ILE A 22 -58.35 12.04 -12.07
N LEU A 23 -58.93 12.21 -10.88
CA LEU A 23 -58.42 13.14 -9.86
C LEU A 23 -57.03 12.72 -9.34
N ILE A 24 -56.81 11.43 -9.10
CA ILE A 24 -55.50 10.90 -8.69
C ILE A 24 -54.53 10.95 -9.88
N GLY A 25 -54.98 10.61 -11.09
CA GLY A 25 -54.16 10.68 -12.29
C GLY A 25 -53.68 12.08 -12.63
N SER A 26 -54.53 13.10 -12.45
CA SER A 26 -54.17 14.50 -12.77
C SER A 26 -53.20 15.11 -11.77
N THR A 27 -53.27 14.74 -10.49
CA THR A 27 -52.34 15.23 -9.46
C THR A 27 -50.93 14.66 -9.61
N ILE A 28 -50.77 13.46 -10.19
CA ILE A 28 -49.45 12.87 -10.51
C ILE A 28 -48.81 13.52 -11.74
N VAL A 29 -49.62 13.84 -12.77
CA VAL A 29 -49.12 14.39 -14.04
C VAL A 29 -48.84 15.91 -13.95
N GLY A 30 -49.46 16.62 -12.99
CA GLY A 30 -49.29 18.07 -12.79
C GLY A 30 -48.16 18.51 -11.84
N ASN A 31 -47.13 17.69 -11.61
CA ASN A 31 -46.08 17.99 -10.63
C ASN A 31 -44.84 18.64 -11.28
N ASP A 32 -44.91 19.95 -11.57
CA ASP A 32 -43.72 20.79 -11.83
C ASP A 32 -42.66 20.63 -10.73
N ILE A 33 -43.09 20.36 -9.49
CA ILE A 33 -42.22 20.13 -8.32
C ILE A 33 -41.29 18.91 -8.52
N MET A 34 -41.74 17.86 -9.21
CA MET A 34 -40.94 16.65 -9.46
C MET A 34 -39.87 16.92 -10.52
N VAL A 35 -40.23 17.68 -11.56
CA VAL A 35 -39.31 18.08 -12.63
C VAL A 35 -38.23 19.03 -12.10
N ASP A 36 -38.62 20.01 -11.28
CA ASP A 36 -37.68 20.94 -10.62
C ASP A 36 -36.69 20.22 -9.70
N GLN A 37 -37.12 19.19 -8.97
CA GLN A 37 -36.24 18.38 -8.14
C GLN A 37 -35.25 17.57 -8.96
N GLN A 38 -35.69 17.00 -10.08
CA GLN A 38 -34.81 16.29 -11.01
C GLN A 38 -33.78 17.24 -11.64
N GLN A 39 -34.20 18.43 -12.07
CA GLN A 39 -33.29 19.43 -12.63
C GLN A 39 -32.21 19.84 -11.61
N LYS A 40 -32.61 20.16 -10.37
CA LYS A 40 -31.65 20.49 -9.29
C LYS A 40 -30.67 19.35 -9.00
N MET A 41 -31.12 18.11 -9.09
CA MET A 41 -30.24 16.95 -8.91
C MET A 41 -29.22 16.85 -10.05
N ILE A 42 -29.65 17.06 -11.30
CA ILE A 42 -28.76 17.08 -12.47
C ILE A 42 -27.75 18.21 -12.35
N ASP A 43 -28.19 19.42 -12.02
CA ASP A 43 -27.30 20.58 -11.85
C ASP A 43 -26.26 20.32 -10.76
N SER A 44 -26.67 19.73 -9.63
CA SER A 44 -25.74 19.35 -8.55
C SER A 44 -24.76 18.25 -8.96
N LEU A 45 -25.18 17.28 -9.77
CA LEU A 45 -24.29 16.26 -10.31
C LEU A 45 -23.28 16.85 -11.30
N GLU A 46 -23.71 17.81 -12.12
CA GLU A 46 -22.84 18.50 -13.07
C GLU A 46 -21.81 19.35 -12.32
N GLU A 47 -22.22 20.10 -11.30
CA GLU A 47 -21.32 20.86 -10.43
C GLU A 47 -20.29 19.94 -9.74
N GLN A 48 -20.76 18.84 -9.13
CA GLN A 48 -19.87 17.86 -8.50
C GLN A 48 -18.90 17.24 -9.51
N PHE A 49 -19.36 17.00 -10.75
CA PHE A 49 -18.52 16.48 -11.82
C PHE A 49 -17.41 17.48 -12.21
N TYR A 50 -17.74 18.76 -12.38
CA TYR A 50 -16.74 19.80 -12.66
C TYR A 50 -15.72 19.94 -11.53
N ILE A 51 -16.17 19.99 -10.27
CA ILE A 51 -15.28 20.03 -9.10
C ILE A 51 -14.35 18.81 -9.09
N LEU A 52 -14.87 17.62 -9.39
CA LEU A 52 -14.07 16.41 -9.42
C LEU A 52 -13.05 16.42 -10.57
N ARG A 53 -13.43 16.90 -11.76
CA ARG A 53 -12.52 17.07 -12.91
C ARG A 53 -11.41 18.08 -12.60
N GLU A 54 -11.73 19.20 -11.97
CA GLU A 54 -10.75 20.22 -11.58
C GLU A 54 -9.78 19.68 -10.53
N LYS A 55 -10.30 18.98 -9.52
CA LYS A 55 -9.47 18.34 -8.49
C LYS A 55 -8.55 17.28 -9.08
N GLU A 56 -9.05 16.46 -10.01
CA GLU A 56 -8.22 15.48 -10.71
C GLU A 56 -7.09 16.17 -11.49
N ALA A 57 -7.39 17.20 -12.28
CA ALA A 57 -6.40 17.96 -13.02
C ALA A 57 -5.34 18.60 -12.10
N SER A 58 -5.77 19.17 -10.97
CA SER A 58 -4.85 19.73 -9.96
C SER A 58 -3.94 18.67 -9.34
N LEU A 59 -4.48 17.49 -9.01
CA LEU A 59 -3.71 16.40 -8.42
C LEU A 59 -2.70 15.83 -9.41
N ILE A 60 -3.07 15.70 -10.69
CA ILE A 60 -2.14 15.27 -11.75
C ILE A 60 -1.01 16.29 -11.89
N ALA A 61 -1.33 17.58 -11.97
CA ALA A 61 -0.31 18.64 -12.09
C ALA A 61 0.63 18.69 -10.87
N GLU A 62 0.10 18.53 -9.65
CA GLU A 62 0.90 18.47 -8.44
C GLU A 62 1.81 17.24 -8.43
N ASN A 63 1.30 16.08 -8.86
CA ASN A 63 2.08 14.85 -8.94
C ASN A 63 3.22 14.97 -9.95
N GLU A 64 2.94 15.50 -11.15
CA GLU A 64 3.97 15.76 -12.17
C GLU A 64 5.03 16.75 -11.67
N TYR A 65 4.62 17.81 -10.98
CA TYR A 65 5.54 18.78 -10.39
C TYR A 65 6.45 18.14 -9.33
N LYS A 66 5.87 17.36 -8.40
CA LYS A 66 6.63 16.62 -7.38
C LYS A 66 7.58 15.61 -8.01
N SER A 67 7.12 14.86 -9.01
CA SER A 67 7.93 13.89 -9.76
C SER A 67 9.13 14.55 -10.43
N LYS A 68 8.93 15.72 -11.07
CA LYS A 68 10.04 16.51 -11.64
C LYS A 68 11.04 16.98 -10.59
N ILE A 69 10.57 17.46 -9.44
CA ILE A 69 11.47 17.88 -8.34
C ILE A 69 12.29 16.68 -7.83
N LEU A 70 11.64 15.55 -7.58
CA LEU A 70 12.31 14.34 -7.11
C LEU A 70 13.36 13.87 -8.13
N GLY A 71 13.01 13.81 -9.41
CA GLY A 71 13.95 13.46 -10.48
C GLY A 71 15.13 14.42 -10.55
N ASN A 72 14.90 15.73 -10.42
CA ASN A 72 15.97 16.73 -10.38
C ASN A 72 16.89 16.54 -9.16
N TYR A 73 16.31 16.28 -7.98
CA TYR A 73 17.07 16.06 -6.75
C TYR A 73 17.90 14.78 -6.80
N GLU A 74 17.34 13.69 -7.33
CA GLU A 74 18.06 12.43 -7.54
C GLU A 74 19.22 12.61 -8.52
N ASN A 75 18.99 13.26 -9.67
CA ASN A 75 20.03 13.55 -10.66
C ASN A 75 21.15 14.42 -10.08
N TYR A 76 20.77 15.46 -9.32
CA TYR A 76 21.71 16.35 -8.65
C TYR A 76 22.54 15.60 -7.61
N SER A 77 21.89 14.81 -6.75
CA SER A 77 22.53 13.97 -5.75
C SER A 77 23.52 12.99 -6.37
N GLN A 78 23.09 12.26 -7.41
CA GLN A 78 23.95 11.32 -8.14
C GLN A 78 25.15 12.00 -8.81
N SER A 79 24.97 13.21 -9.33
CA SER A 79 26.04 13.98 -9.98
C SER A 79 27.06 14.51 -8.98
N LEU A 80 26.62 14.91 -7.78
CA LEU A 80 27.50 15.43 -6.73
C LEU A 80 28.19 14.34 -5.92
N LEU A 81 27.54 13.19 -5.74
CA LEU A 81 28.02 12.11 -4.90
C LEU A 81 29.51 11.78 -5.15
N PRO A 82 29.97 11.56 -6.40
CA PRO A 82 31.38 11.27 -6.66
C PRO A 82 32.32 12.36 -6.17
N TYR A 83 31.99 13.64 -6.35
CA TYR A 83 32.87 14.72 -5.92
C TYR A 83 32.95 14.86 -4.39
N LEU A 84 31.91 14.43 -3.67
CA LEU A 84 31.85 14.53 -2.21
C LEU A 84 32.53 13.33 -1.52
N VAL A 85 32.31 12.13 -2.04
CA VAL A 85 32.70 10.88 -1.36
C VAL A 85 33.95 10.24 -1.92
N LYS A 86 34.40 10.62 -3.12
CA LYS A 86 35.56 10.01 -3.78
C LYS A 86 36.78 9.98 -2.87
N ASP A 87 37.39 8.81 -2.84
CA ASP A 87 38.63 8.49 -2.11
C ASP A 87 38.58 8.76 -0.58
N ARG A 88 37.38 8.88 0.00
CA ARG A 88 37.22 9.12 1.46
C ARG A 88 37.40 7.87 2.32
N LEU A 89 37.25 6.68 1.74
CA LEU A 89 37.28 5.39 2.42
C LEU A 89 38.36 4.46 1.83
N VAL A 90 39.39 5.03 1.19
CA VAL A 90 40.55 4.26 0.71
C VAL A 90 41.18 3.53 1.90
N ASP A 91 41.59 2.27 1.66
CA ASP A 91 42.17 1.34 2.64
C ASP A 91 41.22 0.86 3.76
N TYR A 92 39.94 1.26 3.75
CA TYR A 92 38.95 0.73 4.69
C TYR A 92 38.26 -0.53 4.14
N LYS A 93 38.24 -1.56 4.99
CA LYS A 93 37.46 -2.77 4.79
C LYS A 93 36.11 -2.62 5.49
N LEU A 94 35.02 -2.74 4.74
CA LEU A 94 33.67 -2.59 5.26
C LEU A 94 32.92 -3.92 5.22
N ALA A 95 32.13 -4.18 6.26
CA ALA A 95 31.12 -5.22 6.27
C ALA A 95 29.75 -4.55 6.44
N ILE A 96 28.79 -4.93 5.60
CA ILE A 96 27.44 -4.38 5.66
C ILE A 96 26.51 -5.44 6.24
N VAL A 97 25.87 -5.08 7.34
CA VAL A 97 24.91 -5.92 8.04
C VAL A 97 23.54 -5.26 7.92
N VAL A 98 22.59 -5.91 7.27
CA VAL A 98 21.20 -5.45 7.23
C VAL A 98 20.35 -6.33 8.12
N SER A 99 19.69 -5.73 9.10
CA SER A 99 18.65 -6.41 9.86
C SER A 99 17.29 -6.16 9.21
N GLY A 100 16.53 -7.20 8.89
CA GLY A 100 15.22 -7.06 8.25
C GLY A 100 15.16 -7.62 6.83
N ASP A 101 13.95 -7.63 6.26
CA ASP A 101 13.65 -8.22 4.95
C ASP A 101 13.93 -7.22 3.81
N SER A 102 14.79 -6.25 4.07
CA SER A 102 15.10 -5.18 3.13
C SER A 102 16.42 -5.47 2.45
N GLU A 103 16.41 -5.55 1.13
CA GLU A 103 17.66 -5.62 0.37
C GLU A 103 18.48 -4.34 0.55
N ILE A 104 19.81 -4.47 0.50
CA ILE A 104 20.69 -3.28 0.47
C ILE A 104 20.40 -2.49 -0.82
N PRO A 105 20.02 -1.20 -0.71
CA PRO A 105 19.84 -0.35 -1.88
C PRO A 105 21.10 -0.31 -2.75
N ALA A 106 20.94 -0.56 -4.06
CA ALA A 106 22.07 -0.56 -5.00
C ALA A 106 22.88 0.75 -4.98
N GLY A 107 22.21 1.89 -4.73
CA GLY A 107 22.84 3.20 -4.62
C GLY A 107 23.85 3.30 -3.46
N MET A 108 23.64 2.57 -2.36
CA MET A 108 24.54 2.56 -1.21
C MET A 108 25.84 1.82 -1.53
N ILE A 109 25.74 0.65 -2.17
CA ILE A 109 26.91 -0.12 -2.60
C ILE A 109 27.74 0.70 -3.60
N ASN A 110 27.08 1.37 -4.54
CA ASN A 110 27.75 2.23 -5.51
C ASN A 110 28.48 3.40 -4.82
N ALA A 111 27.83 4.08 -3.86
CA ALA A 111 28.44 5.18 -3.12
C ALA A 111 29.68 4.72 -2.31
N LEU A 112 29.62 3.56 -1.66
CA LEU A 112 30.76 2.97 -0.94
C LEU A 112 31.92 2.60 -1.86
N SER A 113 31.59 2.07 -3.05
CA SER A 113 32.58 1.77 -4.09
C SER A 113 33.27 3.03 -4.61
N ILE A 114 32.51 4.08 -4.92
CA ILE A 114 33.03 5.39 -5.35
C ILE A 114 33.90 6.02 -4.25
N ALA A 115 33.59 5.79 -2.98
CA ALA A 115 34.40 6.25 -1.86
C ALA A 115 35.73 5.51 -1.71
N GLY A 116 35.99 4.45 -2.48
CA GLY A 116 37.22 3.67 -2.44
C GLY A 116 37.23 2.57 -1.38
N ALA A 117 36.06 2.25 -0.79
CA ALA A 117 35.97 1.21 0.23
C ALA A 117 36.00 -0.20 -0.38
N GLN A 118 36.67 -1.13 0.31
CA GLN A 118 36.59 -2.54 -0.02
C GLN A 118 35.46 -3.19 0.78
N VAL A 119 34.32 -3.47 0.14
CA VAL A 119 33.23 -4.23 0.78
C VAL A 119 33.63 -5.71 0.85
N VAL A 120 33.96 -6.17 2.06
CA VAL A 120 34.47 -7.53 2.32
C VAL A 120 33.33 -8.53 2.56
N SER A 121 32.21 -8.07 3.12
CA SER A 121 31.09 -8.94 3.44
C SER A 121 29.75 -8.20 3.35
N LYS A 122 28.74 -8.89 2.83
CA LYS A 122 27.33 -8.48 2.80
C LYS A 122 26.53 -9.54 3.54
N THR A 123 25.98 -9.18 4.70
CA THR A 123 25.18 -10.09 5.51
C THR A 123 23.80 -9.48 5.69
N ILE A 124 22.78 -10.24 5.30
CA ILE A 124 21.40 -9.95 5.68
C ILE A 124 21.14 -10.83 6.90
N VAL A 125 20.67 -10.22 7.98
CA VAL A 125 20.35 -10.87 9.24
C VAL A 125 18.84 -10.90 9.33
N LEU A 126 18.33 -12.11 9.46
CA LEU A 126 16.93 -12.48 9.63
C LEU A 126 16.09 -11.39 10.30
N SER A 127 15.00 -11.02 9.63
CA SER A 127 14.03 -10.00 10.05
C SER A 127 13.33 -10.29 11.37
N ASN A 128 13.39 -11.55 11.81
CA ASN A 128 12.74 -12.04 13.03
C ASN A 128 13.74 -12.62 14.04
N LEU A 129 14.77 -11.83 14.40
CA LEU A 129 15.66 -12.11 15.54
C LEU A 129 14.92 -12.20 16.89
N GLY A 130 13.64 -11.83 16.95
CA GLY A 130 12.76 -12.06 18.09
C GLY A 130 12.58 -13.55 18.40
N LEU A 131 12.75 -14.42 17.39
CA LEU A 131 12.48 -15.86 17.49
C LEU A 131 11.05 -16.14 18.01
N ASP A 132 10.10 -15.24 17.72
CA ASP A 132 8.73 -15.33 18.22
C ASP A 132 7.98 -16.51 17.56
N ASP A 133 8.38 -16.85 16.34
CA ASP A 133 7.84 -17.96 15.56
C ASP A 133 8.43 -19.33 15.98
N SER A 134 7.54 -20.27 16.30
CA SER A 134 7.87 -21.67 16.63
C SER A 134 8.54 -22.44 15.48
N GLU A 135 8.18 -22.18 14.23
CA GLU A 135 8.83 -22.85 13.08
C GLU A 135 10.26 -22.38 12.90
N LEU A 136 10.50 -21.08 13.06
CA LEU A 136 11.83 -20.49 12.98
C LEU A 136 12.73 -21.00 14.11
N ARG A 137 12.21 -21.12 15.35
CA ARG A 137 12.94 -21.76 16.47
C ARG A 137 13.35 -23.19 16.13
N ASN A 138 12.46 -23.98 15.53
CA ASN A 138 12.76 -25.35 15.16
C ASN A 138 13.81 -25.45 14.03
N ARG A 139 13.75 -24.56 13.03
CA ARG A 139 14.76 -24.47 11.95
C ARG A 139 16.15 -24.11 12.49
N VAL A 140 16.22 -23.14 13.41
CA VAL A 140 17.46 -22.74 14.08
C VAL A 140 18.01 -23.89 14.92
N LYS A 141 17.17 -24.55 15.73
CA LYS A 141 17.60 -25.71 16.52
C LYS A 141 18.14 -26.85 15.65
N TRP A 142 17.48 -27.15 14.54
CA TRP A 142 17.91 -28.19 13.61
C TRP A 142 19.26 -27.85 12.96
N TYR A 143 19.42 -26.62 12.46
CA TYR A 143 20.63 -26.20 11.75
C TYR A 143 21.86 -26.16 12.67
N TYR A 144 21.70 -25.67 13.91
CA TYR A 144 22.80 -25.58 14.88
C TYR A 144 22.94 -26.82 15.78
N GLY A 145 22.12 -27.86 15.59
CA GLY A 145 22.16 -29.09 16.40
C GLY A 145 21.86 -28.86 17.89
N MET A 146 20.97 -27.91 18.20
CA MET A 146 20.61 -27.57 19.58
C MET A 146 19.59 -28.56 20.16
N GLY A 147 19.71 -28.85 21.46
CA GLY A 147 18.73 -29.68 22.17
C GLY A 147 17.34 -29.03 22.26
N GLU A 148 16.30 -29.83 22.49
CA GLU A 148 14.92 -29.33 22.54
C GLU A 148 14.69 -28.24 23.60
N GLU A 149 15.49 -28.24 24.67
CA GLU A 149 15.43 -27.25 25.76
C GLU A 149 16.27 -25.98 25.53
N ALA A 150 16.91 -25.82 24.36
CA ALA A 150 17.70 -24.62 24.08
C ALA A 150 16.86 -23.34 24.22
N THR A 151 17.38 -22.42 25.03
CA THR A 151 16.74 -21.15 25.34
C THR A 151 16.84 -20.18 24.18
N VAL A 152 15.95 -19.17 24.18
CA VAL A 152 15.94 -18.09 23.18
C VAL A 152 17.27 -17.33 23.17
N ASP A 153 17.91 -17.18 24.33
CA ASP A 153 19.18 -16.47 24.46
C ASP A 153 20.36 -17.27 23.90
N GLU A 154 20.39 -18.59 24.10
CA GLU A 154 21.38 -19.48 23.48
C GLU A 154 21.26 -19.49 21.96
N MET A 155 20.02 -19.48 21.43
CA MET A 155 19.76 -19.36 19.99
C MET A 155 20.26 -18.02 19.45
N LYS A 156 19.98 -16.91 20.12
CA LYS A 156 20.46 -15.57 19.74
C LYS A 156 21.98 -15.47 19.78
N GLN A 157 22.62 -16.06 20.78
CA GLN A 157 24.08 -16.05 20.91
C GLN A 157 24.76 -16.80 19.76
N GLN A 158 24.21 -17.94 19.34
CA GLN A 158 24.75 -18.70 18.21
C GLN A 158 24.52 -18.02 16.86
N ILE A 159 23.36 -17.40 16.66
CA ILE A 159 23.10 -16.57 15.47
C ILE A 159 24.09 -15.39 15.45
N ALA A 160 24.32 -14.73 16.58
CA ALA A 160 25.28 -13.63 16.68
C ALA A 160 26.72 -14.09 16.39
N ALA A 161 27.14 -15.25 16.90
CA ALA A 161 28.45 -15.84 16.62
C ALA A 161 28.60 -16.19 15.13
N SER A 162 27.54 -16.69 14.51
CA SER A 162 27.48 -17.02 13.08
C SER A 162 27.58 -15.77 12.20
N VAL A 163 26.85 -14.71 12.56
CA VAL A 163 26.96 -13.40 11.89
C VAL A 163 28.37 -12.82 12.04
N ALA A 164 28.97 -12.92 13.23
CA ALA A 164 30.36 -12.48 13.47
C ALA A 164 31.38 -13.27 12.60
N ALA A 165 31.17 -14.57 12.40
CA ALA A 165 31.99 -15.38 11.50
C ALA A 165 31.86 -14.94 10.03
N ILE A 166 30.65 -14.59 9.58
CA ILE A 166 30.43 -14.06 8.22
C ILE A 166 31.08 -12.68 8.03
N ILE A 167 31.00 -11.81 9.03
CA ILE A 167 31.62 -10.47 9.00
C ILE A 167 33.14 -10.56 8.89
N THR A 168 33.75 -11.55 9.55
CA THR A 168 35.21 -11.78 9.54
C THR A 168 35.70 -12.55 8.31
N ASN A 169 34.85 -12.75 7.29
CA ASN A 169 35.14 -13.49 6.05
C ASN A 169 35.48 -14.98 6.28
N ASN A 170 35.02 -15.55 7.38
CA ASN A 170 35.17 -16.96 7.74
C ASN A 170 33.83 -17.74 7.71
N GLY A 171 32.76 -17.10 7.22
CA GLY A 171 31.43 -17.73 7.11
C GLY A 171 31.34 -18.70 5.94
N SER A 172 30.82 -19.90 6.17
CA SER A 172 30.58 -20.87 5.10
C SER A 172 29.43 -20.38 4.17
N PRO A 173 29.45 -20.72 2.86
CA PRO A 173 28.37 -20.37 1.94
C PRO A 173 26.99 -20.88 2.39
N GLU A 174 26.97 -22.00 3.10
CA GLU A 174 25.75 -22.60 3.67
C GLU A 174 25.15 -21.75 4.79
N LEU A 175 26.00 -21.12 5.61
CA LEU A 175 25.59 -20.24 6.70
C LEU A 175 24.98 -18.94 6.19
N ILE A 176 25.54 -18.40 5.10
CA ILE A 176 25.00 -17.22 4.41
C ILE A 176 23.60 -17.51 3.87
N ARG A 177 23.41 -18.68 3.23
CA ARG A 177 22.09 -19.09 2.72
C ARG A 177 21.07 -19.36 3.81
N PHE A 178 21.50 -19.77 5.00
CA PHE A 178 20.60 -20.02 6.12
C PHE A 178 20.09 -18.72 6.78
N LEU A 179 20.89 -17.65 6.75
CA LEU A 179 20.58 -16.37 7.38
C LEU A 179 19.91 -15.35 6.45
N GLN A 180 19.96 -15.58 5.14
CA GLN A 180 19.10 -14.91 4.15
C GLN A 180 17.67 -15.47 4.23
#